data_AF-A0A089NK23-F1
#
_entry.id   AF-A0A089NK23-F1
#
_cell.length_a   1.000
_cell.length_b   1.000
_cell.length_c   1.000
_cell.angle_alpha   90.00
_cell.angle_beta   90.00
_cell.angle_gamma   90.00
#
_symmetry.space_group_name_H-M   'P 1'
#
loop_
_entity.id
_entity.type
_entity.pdbx_description
1 polymer ?
#
loop_
_entity_poly.entity_id
_entity_poly.type
_entity_poly.pdbx_seq_one_letter_code
_entity_poly.pdbx_strand_id
1 'polypeptide(L)' 'MEIRLSEAEVIALAYHRAASGDAWAALVRAVEDALTDLRDAEARVLAQGRLISRGYARCHAGTA' A
#
# COMPACT_ATOMS: atom_id res chain seq x y z
N MET A 1 20.71 -8.46 -27.41
CA MET A 1 19.53 -7.68 -26.99
C MET A 1 19.30 -7.99 -25.52
N GLU A 2 19.65 -7.08 -24.61
CA GLU A 2 19.26 -7.25 -23.21
C GLU A 2 17.79 -6.83 -23.06
N ILE A 3 16.91 -7.79 -22.79
CA ILE A 3 15.52 -7.49 -22.46
C ILE A 3 15.51 -7.03 -21.00
N ARG A 4 15.46 -5.72 -20.79
CA ARG A 4 15.27 -5.13 -19.47
C ARG A 4 13.78 -5.11 -19.18
N LEU A 5 13.36 -5.90 -18.19
CA LEU A 5 12.00 -5.85 -17.68
C LEU A 5 11.76 -4.50 -17.01
N SER A 6 10.60 -3.92 -17.25
CA SER A 6 10.07 -2.83 -16.43
C SER A 6 9.84 -3.31 -15.00
N GLU A 7 9.77 -2.37 -14.07
CA GLU A 7 9.48 -2.66 -12.66
C GLU A 7 8.16 -3.42 -12.48
N ALA A 8 7.12 -3.02 -13.22
CA ALA A 8 5.84 -3.71 -13.21
C ALA A 8 5.96 -5.17 -13.67
N GLU A 9 6.76 -5.44 -14.71
CA GLU A 9 7.01 -6.80 -15.19
C GLU A 9 7.83 -7.63 -14.19
N VAL A 10 8.78 -7.02 -13.47
CA VAL A 10 9.52 -7.68 -12.39
C VAL A 10 8.58 -8.10 -11.26
N ILE A 11 7.67 -7.21 -10.86
CA ILE A 11 6.67 -7.48 -9.81
C ILE A 11 5.72 -8.58 -10.28
N ALA A 12 5.16 -8.48 -11.50
CA ALA A 12 4.27 -9.49 -12.06
C ALA A 12 4.95 -10.88 -12.11
N LEU A 13 6.23 -10.92 -12.50
CA LEU A 13 7.01 -12.16 -12.53
C LEU A 13 7.24 -12.74 -11.13
N ALA A 14 7.39 -11.91 -10.10
CA ALA A 14 7.50 -12.37 -8.72
C ALA A 14 6.20 -13.07 -8.26
N TYR A 15 5.05 -12.46 -8.51
CA TYR A 15 3.75 -13.09 -8.21
C TYR A 15 3.52 -14.37 -9.01
N HIS A 16 3.86 -14.38 -10.30
CA HIS A 16 3.74 -15.57 -11.14
C HIS A 16 4.61 -16.73 -10.64
N ARG A 17 5.84 -16.44 -10.19
CA ARG A 17 6.72 -17.43 -9.56
C ARG A 17 6.17 -17.92 -8.23
N ALA A 18 5.65 -17.03 -7.39
CA ALA A 18 5.03 -17.40 -6.12
C ALA A 18 3.79 -18.29 -6.32
N ALA A 19 3.04 -18.08 -7.40
CA ALA A 19 1.89 -18.89 -7.78
C ALA A 19 2.26 -20.17 -8.56
N SER A 20 3.53 -20.56 -8.62
CA SER A 20 4.00 -21.74 -9.37
C SER A 20 3.56 -21.77 -10.84
N GLY A 21 3.42 -20.59 -11.45
CA GLY A 21 2.99 -20.44 -12.84
C GLY A 21 1.48 -20.30 -13.07
N ASP A 22 0.67 -20.31 -12.01
CA ASP A 22 -0.75 -19.96 -12.13
C ASP A 22 -0.92 -18.43 -12.26
N ALA A 23 -1.07 -17.96 -13.49
CA ALA A 23 -1.22 -16.55 -13.80
C ALA A 23 -2.50 -15.93 -13.21
N TRP A 24 -3.58 -16.71 -13.07
CA TRP A 24 -4.83 -16.19 -12.50
C TRP A 24 -4.68 -16.01 -10.98
N ALA A 25 -4.15 -17.01 -10.29
CA ALA A 25 -3.88 -16.91 -8.86
C ALA A 25 -2.87 -15.80 -8.54
N ALA A 26 -1.83 -15.63 -9.37
CA ALA A 26 -0.86 -14.54 -9.26
C ALA A 26 -1.53 -13.16 -9.38
N LEU A 27 -2.41 -12.98 -10.37
CA LEU A 27 -3.12 -11.71 -10.57
C LEU A 27 -4.05 -11.40 -9.40
N VAL A 28 -4.85 -12.38 -8.95
CA VAL A 28 -5.75 -12.21 -7.81
C VAL A 28 -4.97 -11.80 -6.56
N ARG A 29 -3.86 -12.49 -6.27
CA ARG A 29 -2.99 -12.16 -5.12
C ARG A 29 -2.42 -10.74 -5.23
N ALA A 30 -1.89 -10.36 -6.39
CA ALA A 30 -1.33 -9.02 -6.60
C ALA A 30 -2.38 -7.91 -6.38
N VAL A 31 -3.63 -8.14 -6.79
CA VAL A 31 -4.74 -7.21 -6.55
C VAL A 31 -5.13 -7.16 -5.08
N GLU A 32 -5.20 -8.30 -4.39
CA GLU A 32 -5.47 -8.36 -2.94
C GLU A 32 -4.44 -7.57 -2.14
N ASP A 33 -3.15 -7.74 -2.46
CA ASP A 33 -2.05 -7.05 -1.79
C ASP A 33 -2.11 -5.54 -2.08
N ALA A 34 -2.33 -5.13 -3.33
CA ALA A 34 -2.46 -3.71 -3.69
C ALA A 34 -3.67 -3.03 -3.00
N LEU A 35 -4.79 -3.73 -2.86
CA LEU A 35 -5.96 -3.22 -2.12
C LEU A 35 -5.69 -3.15 -0.61
N THR A 36 -4.87 -4.04 -0.08
CA THR A 36 -4.44 -4.01 1.33
C THR A 36 -3.53 -2.81 1.58
N ASP A 37 -2.53 -2.60 0.72
CA ASP A 37 -1.63 -1.45 0.78
C ASP A 37 -2.40 -0.12 0.69
N LEU A 38 -3.43 -0.05 -0.17
CA LEU A 38 -4.29 1.13 -0.26
C LEU A 38 -5.02 1.40 1.06
N ARG A 39 -5.65 0.39 1.67
CA ARG A 39 -6.35 0.54 2.96
C ARG A 39 -5.40 0.93 4.08
N ASP A 40 -4.20 0.36 4.10
CA ASP A 40 -3.17 0.69 5.08
C ASP A 40 -2.67 2.13 4.92
N ALA A 41 -2.51 2.59 3.68
CA ALA A 41 -2.16 3.98 3.39
C ALA A 41 -3.28 4.94 3.87
N GLU A 42 -4.54 4.63 3.58
CA GLU A 42 -5.70 5.38 4.06
C GLU A 42 -5.76 5.42 5.60
N ALA A 43 -5.54 4.29 6.25
CA ALA A 43 -5.51 4.20 7.71
C ALA A 43 -4.40 5.05 8.33
N ARG A 44 -3.20 5.07 7.72
CA ARG A 44 -2.08 5.92 8.14
C ARG A 44 -2.42 7.40 8.02
N VAL A 45 -3.05 7.82 6.92
CA VAL A 45 -3.49 9.21 6.72
C VAL A 45 -4.54 9.61 7.75
N LEU A 46 -5.54 8.75 8.01
CA LEU A 46 -6.55 9.01 9.04
C LEU A 46 -5.95 9.06 10.45
N ALA A 47 -4.97 8.20 10.75
CA ALA A 47 -4.25 8.23 12.01
C ALA A 47 -3.43 9.52 12.18
N GLN A 48 -2.77 10.00 11.12
CA GLN A 48 -2.03 11.25 11.11
C GLN A 48 -2.96 12.46 11.29
N GLY A 49 -4.12 12.47 10.64
CA GLY A 49 -5.16 13.49 10.83
C GLY A 49 -5.67 13.56 12.28
N ARG A 50 -5.86 12.41 12.94
CA ARG A 50 -6.24 12.36 14.37
C ARG A 50 -5.17 12.92 15.30
N LEU A 51 -3.88 12.67 15.02
CA LEU A 51 -2.78 13.24 15.81
C LEU A 51 -2.68 14.77 15.64
N ILE A 52 -2.89 15.28 14.42
CA ILE A 52 -2.94 16.73 14.16
C ILE A 52 -4.12 17.38 14.89
N SER A 53 -5.32 16.79 14.80
CA SER A 53 -6.52 17.31 15.50
C SER A 53 -6.33 17.33 17.03
N ARG A 54 -5.76 16.26 17.61
CA ARG A 54 -5.46 16.22 19.06
C ARG A 54 -4.36 17.21 19.44
N GLY A 55 -3.35 17.42 18.58
CA GLY A 55 -2.33 18.45 18.76
C GLY A 55 -2.92 19.86 18.75
N TYR A 56 -3.79 20.17 17.78
CA TYR A 56 -4.51 21.43 17.67
C TYR A 56 -5.44 21.67 18.88
N ALA A 57 -6.22 20.66 19.27
CA ALA A 57 -7.11 20.74 20.44
C ALA A 57 -6.36 20.98 21.75
N ARG A 58 -5.18 20.38 21.96
CA ARG A 58 -4.36 20.65 23.15
C ARG A 58 -3.73 22.05 23.14
N CYS A 59 -3.26 22.53 21.99
CA CYS A 59 -2.76 23.91 21.89
C CYS A 59 -3.88 24.91 22.22
N HIS A 60 -5.08 24.68 21.70
CA HIS A 60 -6.23 25.54 21.97
C HIS A 60 -6.72 25.44 23.43
N ALA A 61 -6.69 24.25 24.05
CA ALA A 61 -7.10 24.07 25.44
C ALA A 61 -6.08 24.62 26.46
N GLY A 62 -4.81 24.80 26.06
CA GLY A 62 -3.78 25.45 26.88
C GLY A 62 -3.76 26.97 26.81
N THR A 63 -4.58 27.58 25.93
CA THR A 63 -4.73 29.04 25.77
C THR A 63 -6.04 29.59 26.35
N ALA A 64 -6.77 28.80 27.14
CA ALA A 64 -8.00 29.22 27.82
C ALA A 64 -7.77 29.41 29.33
#